data_AF-A0A3D5TL30-F1
#
_entry.id   AF-A0A3D5TL30-F1
#
_cell.length_a   1.000
_cell.length_b   1.000
_cell.length_c   1.000
_cell.angle_alpha   90.00
_cell.angle_beta   90.00
_cell.angle_gamma   90.00
#
_symmetry.space_group_name_H-M   'P 1'
#
loop_
_entity.id
_entity.type
_entity.pdbx_description
1 polymer ?
#
loop_
_entity_poly.entity_id
_entity_poly.type
_entity_poly.pdbx_seq_one_letter_code
_entity_poly.pdbx_strand_id
1 'polypeptide(L)'
;MITRNTRVALITLIILIVAITAYFLAQGFWLEDKNVPEEFVEARVDGAVIARKIVFLAHQSLAGLEQISQFDEKKNYSSALKLVAQELERNSEARKEAVVLSNQLGTMATLLSAIEPAGARTLATEAVGYEVQLVNHLISYHETLNELFELLRGKFEGRIHNSEHKVKKLVEEINNEIKIINKLNQKFDSSMERFDKYFD
;
A
#
# COMPACT_ATOMS: atom_id res chain seq x y z
N MET A 1 43.24 54.77 30.84
CA MET A 1 42.48 54.48 32.08
C MET A 1 41.03 54.24 31.70
N ILE A 2 40.61 52.98 31.57
CA ILE A 2 39.25 52.60 31.15
C ILE A 2 38.31 52.92 32.32
N THR A 3 37.37 53.85 32.13
CA THR A 3 36.44 54.28 33.20
C THR A 3 35.50 53.12 33.56
N ARG A 4 35.07 53.03 34.83
CA ARG A 4 34.21 51.95 35.34
C ARG A 4 33.01 51.66 34.42
N ASN A 5 32.43 52.70 33.83
CA ASN A 5 31.26 52.62 32.96
C ASN A 5 31.59 51.95 31.62
N THR A 6 32.78 52.17 31.06
CA THR A 6 33.23 51.50 29.82
C THR A 6 33.51 50.02 30.03
N ARG A 7 33.91 49.59 31.24
CA ARG A 7 34.05 48.15 31.57
C ARG A 7 32.71 47.45 31.68
N VAL A 8 31.73 48.09 32.32
CA VAL A 8 30.36 47.54 32.46
C VAL A 8 29.71 47.39 31.08
N ALA A 9 29.81 48.42 30.23
CA ALA A 9 29.27 48.39 28.86
C ALA A 9 29.89 47.25 28.02
N LEU A 10 31.19 47.00 28.17
CA LEU A 10 31.90 45.95 27.44
C LEU A 10 31.46 44.54 27.90
N ILE A 11 31.29 44.37 29.23
CA ILE A 11 30.80 43.10 29.80
C ILE A 11 29.37 42.82 29.34
N THR A 12 28.49 43.82 29.37
CA THR A 12 27.11 43.66 28.89
C THR A 12 27.04 43.32 27.41
N LEU A 13 27.92 43.91 26.59
CA LEU A 13 27.99 43.62 25.16
C LEU A 13 28.42 42.16 24.90
N ILE A 14 29.42 41.67 25.65
CA ILE A 14 29.89 40.28 25.54
C ILE A 14 28.79 39.30 25.94
N ILE A 15 28.07 39.56 27.03
CA ILE A 15 26.95 38.71 27.47
C ILE A 15 25.85 38.67 26.40
N LEU A 16 25.54 39.82 25.79
CA LEU A 16 24.53 39.90 24.73
C LEU A 16 24.95 39.09 23.50
N ILE A 17 26.22 39.18 23.09
CA ILE A 17 26.77 38.41 21.97
C ILE A 17 26.70 36.91 22.30
N VAL A 18 27.13 36.48 23.48
CA VAL A 18 27.06 35.06 23.90
C VAL A 18 25.63 34.55 23.92
N ALA A 19 24.66 35.33 24.42
CA ALA A 19 23.25 34.95 24.43
C ALA A 19 22.67 34.80 23.02
N ILE A 20 23.00 35.73 22.11
CA ILE A 20 22.58 35.66 20.70
C ILE A 20 23.22 34.45 20.01
N THR A 21 24.50 34.20 20.25
CA THR A 21 25.21 33.06 19.67
C THR A 21 24.65 31.74 20.19
N ALA A 22 24.36 31.65 21.50
CA ALA A 22 23.73 30.48 22.11
C ALA A 22 22.30 30.26 21.58
N TYR A 23 21.54 31.33 21.34
CA TYR A 23 20.21 31.25 20.73
C TYR A 23 20.27 30.72 19.29
N PHE A 24 21.18 31.23 18.47
CA PHE A 24 21.37 30.74 17.09
C PHE A 24 21.97 29.34 17.03
N LEU A 25 22.90 28.98 17.92
CA LEU A 25 23.41 27.61 18.05
C LEU A 25 22.32 26.65 18.54
N ALA A 26 21.48 27.08 19.47
CA ALA A 26 20.32 26.33 19.92
C ALA A 26 19.20 26.25 18.88
N GLN A 27 19.21 27.05 17.81
CA GLN A 27 18.34 26.85 16.64
C GLN A 27 19.01 25.96 15.59
N GLY A 28 20.32 26.11 15.36
CA GLY A 28 21.08 25.31 14.40
C GLY A 28 21.28 23.84 14.80
N PHE A 29 21.17 23.51 16.09
CA PHE A 29 21.22 22.13 16.59
C PHE A 29 19.92 21.34 16.40
N TRP A 30 18.85 21.97 15.90
CA TRP A 30 17.55 21.32 15.63
C TRP A 30 17.33 21.12 14.13
N LEU A 31 18.38 20.85 13.38
CA LEU A 31 18.23 20.16 12.10
C LEU A 31 18.02 18.69 12.45
N GLU A 32 16.75 18.31 12.60
CA GLU A 32 16.37 16.90 12.74
C GLU A 32 16.97 16.13 11.57
N ASP A 33 17.81 15.15 11.86
CA ASP A 33 18.55 14.41 10.84
C ASP A 33 17.51 13.68 9.96
N LYS A 34 17.35 14.12 8.71
CA LYS A 34 16.39 13.54 7.77
C LYS A 34 17.06 12.34 7.12
N ASN A 35 16.62 11.13 7.46
CA ASN A 35 17.19 9.91 6.93
C ASN A 35 16.10 8.92 6.53
N VAL A 36 16.15 8.44 5.29
CA VAL A 36 15.35 7.31 4.81
C VAL A 36 16.33 6.34 4.14
N PRO A 37 16.38 5.06 4.59
CA PRO A 37 17.21 4.06 3.93
C PRO A 37 16.89 3.94 2.44
N GLU A 38 17.91 3.86 1.58
CA GLU A 38 17.71 3.76 0.13
C GLU A 38 16.92 2.50 -0.23
N GLU A 39 17.18 1.39 0.47
CA GLU A 39 16.49 0.12 0.28
C GLU A 39 15.00 0.20 0.65
N PHE A 40 14.62 1.12 1.55
CA PHE A 40 13.20 1.37 1.86
C PHE A 40 12.52 2.07 0.70
N VAL A 41 13.20 3.04 0.09
CA VAL A 41 12.69 3.78 -1.08
C VAL A 41 12.57 2.84 -2.28
N GLU A 42 13.57 1.99 -2.53
CA GLU A 42 13.53 0.99 -3.60
C GLU A 42 12.38 0.01 -3.40
N ALA A 43 12.26 -0.60 -2.21
CA ALA A 43 11.18 -1.52 -1.89
C ALA A 43 9.79 -0.87 -2.03
N ARG A 44 9.66 0.42 -1.68
CA ARG A 44 8.43 1.19 -1.89
C ARG A 44 8.10 1.34 -3.38
N VAL A 45 9.08 1.69 -4.21
CA VAL A 45 8.89 1.85 -5.66
C VAL A 45 8.50 0.53 -6.32
N ASP A 46 9.22 -0.54 -6.00
CA ASP A 46 8.95 -1.88 -6.51
C ASP A 46 7.57 -2.38 -6.05
N GLY A 47 7.25 -2.19 -4.77
CA GLY A 47 5.94 -2.49 -4.21
C GLY A 47 4.81 -1.78 -4.96
N ALA A 48 4.98 -0.49 -5.28
CA ALA A 48 3.99 0.27 -6.03
C ALA A 48 3.83 -0.24 -7.49
N VAL A 49 4.90 -0.70 -8.13
CA VAL A 49 4.83 -1.35 -9.46
C VAL A 49 4.00 -2.64 -9.39
N ILE A 50 4.28 -3.49 -8.40
CA ILE A 50 3.57 -4.76 -8.19
C ILE A 50 2.09 -4.52 -7.87
N ALA A 51 1.78 -3.58 -6.97
CA ALA A 51 0.42 -3.22 -6.61
C ALA A 51 -0.41 -2.78 -7.84
N ARG A 52 0.18 -1.94 -8.72
CA ARG A 52 -0.47 -1.56 -10.00
C ARG A 52 -0.74 -2.76 -10.89
N LYS A 53 0.17 -3.73 -10.95
CA LYS A 53 -0.01 -4.97 -11.72
C LYS A 53 -1.17 -5.80 -11.16
N ILE A 54 -1.27 -5.95 -9.83
CA ILE A 54 -2.38 -6.67 -9.18
C ILE A 54 -3.73 -6.00 -9.50
N VAL A 55 -3.81 -4.67 -9.34
CA VAL A 55 -5.03 -3.91 -9.64
C VAL A 55 -5.43 -4.05 -11.11
N PHE A 56 -4.47 -4.00 -12.03
CA PHE A 56 -4.72 -4.22 -13.46
C PHE A 56 -5.30 -5.62 -13.72
N LEU A 57 -4.70 -6.67 -13.15
CA LEU A 57 -5.19 -8.05 -13.30
C LEU A 57 -6.60 -8.22 -12.71
N ALA A 58 -6.87 -7.62 -11.55
CA ALA A 58 -8.19 -7.62 -10.93
C ALA A 58 -9.26 -6.95 -11.80
N HIS A 59 -8.95 -5.79 -12.40
CA HIS A 59 -9.85 -5.12 -13.33
C HIS A 59 -10.14 -5.97 -14.57
N GLN A 60 -9.13 -6.64 -15.12
CA GLN A 60 -9.34 -7.55 -16.24
C GLN A 60 -10.25 -8.73 -15.85
N SER A 61 -10.11 -9.28 -14.63
CA SER A 61 -10.98 -10.35 -14.15
C SER A 61 -12.42 -9.93 -13.92
N LEU A 62 -12.68 -8.69 -13.50
CA LEU A 62 -14.04 -8.15 -13.44
C LEU A 62 -14.68 -8.06 -14.83
N ALA A 63 -13.94 -7.58 -15.84
CA ALA A 63 -14.41 -7.58 -17.22
C ALA A 63 -14.63 -9.01 -17.77
N GLY A 64 -13.77 -9.95 -17.37
CA GLY A 64 -13.90 -11.37 -17.68
C GLY A 64 -15.19 -11.97 -17.11
N LEU A 65 -15.52 -11.65 -15.85
CA LEU A 65 -16.78 -12.09 -15.22
C LEU A 65 -18.02 -11.57 -15.96
N GLU A 66 -18.01 -10.32 -16.40
CA GLU A 66 -19.11 -9.76 -17.20
C GLU A 66 -19.26 -10.51 -18.54
N GLN A 67 -18.16 -10.78 -19.24
CA GLN A 67 -18.18 -11.55 -20.48
C GLN A 67 -18.64 -13.00 -20.26
N ILE A 68 -18.22 -13.64 -19.17
CA ILE A 68 -18.70 -14.98 -18.78
C ILE A 68 -20.21 -14.96 -18.59
N SER A 69 -20.76 -13.95 -17.90
CA SER A 69 -22.22 -13.79 -17.73
C SER A 69 -22.94 -13.68 -19.08
N GLN A 70 -22.40 -12.89 -20.01
CA GLN A 70 -22.99 -12.75 -21.35
C GLN A 70 -22.96 -14.07 -22.15
N PHE A 71 -21.90 -14.88 -22.01
CA PHE A 71 -21.84 -16.19 -22.64
C PHE A 71 -22.83 -17.18 -22.01
N ASP A 72 -23.01 -17.14 -20.69
CA ASP A 72 -23.99 -17.94 -19.96
C ASP A 72 -25.43 -17.61 -20.41
N GLU A 73 -25.80 -16.34 -20.48
CA GLU A 73 -27.10 -15.88 -20.98
C GLU A 73 -27.39 -16.37 -22.40
N LYS A 74 -26.37 -16.38 -23.26
CA LYS A 74 -26.44 -16.88 -24.65
C LYS A 74 -26.31 -18.40 -24.76
N LYS A 75 -26.17 -19.12 -23.64
CA LYS A 75 -25.90 -20.56 -23.56
C LYS A 75 -24.65 -21.00 -24.33
N ASN A 76 -23.71 -20.09 -24.55
CA ASN A 76 -22.43 -20.36 -25.21
C ASN A 76 -21.40 -20.86 -24.19
N TYR A 77 -21.66 -22.04 -23.63
CA TYR A 77 -20.84 -22.61 -22.55
C TYR A 77 -19.41 -22.94 -22.98
N SER A 78 -19.17 -23.23 -24.27
CA SER A 78 -17.81 -23.45 -24.79
C SER A 78 -16.95 -22.18 -24.66
N SER A 79 -17.51 -21.02 -25.01
CA SER A 79 -16.79 -19.74 -24.87
C SER A 79 -16.65 -19.34 -23.40
N ALA A 80 -17.69 -19.60 -22.59
CA ALA A 80 -17.64 -19.37 -21.15
C ALA A 80 -16.54 -20.20 -20.47
N LEU A 81 -16.44 -21.49 -20.77
CA LEU A 81 -15.40 -22.38 -20.24
C LEU A 81 -14.00 -21.95 -20.61
N LYS A 82 -13.78 -21.54 -21.87
CA LYS A 82 -12.50 -21.02 -22.32
C LYS A 82 -12.10 -19.79 -21.51
N LEU A 83 -13.03 -18.86 -21.31
CA LEU A 83 -12.75 -17.63 -20.57
C LEU A 83 -12.53 -17.91 -19.08
N VAL A 84 -13.33 -18.80 -18.46
CA VAL A 84 -13.10 -19.24 -17.07
C VAL A 84 -11.70 -19.82 -16.87
N ALA A 85 -11.20 -20.62 -17.83
CA ALA A 85 -9.84 -21.15 -17.75
C ALA A 85 -8.77 -20.04 -17.80
N GLN A 86 -8.97 -19.03 -18.65
CA GLN A 86 -8.08 -17.86 -18.73
C GLN A 86 -8.11 -17.04 -17.43
N GLU A 87 -9.29 -16.88 -16.81
CA GLU A 87 -9.41 -16.15 -15.55
C GLU A 87 -8.78 -16.89 -14.37
N LEU A 88 -8.83 -18.23 -14.34
CA LEU A 88 -8.11 -19.02 -13.35
C LEU A 88 -6.59 -18.82 -13.44
N GLU A 89 -6.05 -18.78 -14.66
CA GLU A 89 -4.63 -18.49 -14.89
C GLU A 89 -4.27 -17.06 -14.45
N ARG A 90 -5.09 -16.07 -14.82
CA ARG A 90 -4.89 -14.67 -14.42
C ARG A 90 -4.94 -14.50 -12.90
N ASN A 91 -5.89 -15.15 -12.24
CA ASN A 91 -6.02 -15.12 -10.78
C ASN A 91 -4.81 -15.78 -10.10
N SER A 92 -4.25 -16.85 -10.69
CA SER A 92 -3.00 -17.45 -10.22
C SER A 92 -1.81 -16.48 -10.35
N GLU A 93 -1.72 -15.74 -11.45
CA GLU A 93 -0.69 -14.72 -11.63
C GLU A 93 -0.83 -13.60 -10.60
N ALA A 94 -2.03 -13.06 -10.41
CA ALA A 94 -2.28 -11.99 -9.44
C ALA A 94 -1.93 -12.41 -8.00
N ARG A 95 -2.24 -13.65 -7.62
CA ARG A 95 -1.83 -14.22 -6.33
C ARG A 95 -0.31 -14.28 -6.17
N LYS A 96 0.44 -14.62 -7.23
CA LYS A 96 1.92 -14.63 -7.17
C LYS A 96 2.45 -13.22 -6.95
N GLU A 97 1.90 -12.23 -7.65
CA GLU A 97 2.26 -10.83 -7.45
C GLU A 97 1.98 -10.35 -6.02
N ALA A 98 0.85 -10.75 -5.42
CA ALA A 98 0.55 -10.42 -4.02
C ALA A 98 1.59 -10.99 -3.03
N VAL A 99 2.16 -12.17 -3.32
CA VAL A 99 3.27 -12.75 -2.53
C VAL A 99 4.54 -11.91 -2.70
N VAL A 100 4.85 -11.47 -3.92
CA VAL A 100 6.02 -10.61 -4.16
C VAL A 100 5.86 -9.26 -3.45
N LEU A 101 4.66 -8.66 -3.49
CA LEU A 101 4.34 -7.45 -2.74
C LEU A 101 4.59 -7.65 -1.25
N SER A 102 4.13 -8.77 -0.67
CA SER A 102 4.36 -9.07 0.75
C SER A 102 5.85 -9.09 1.12
N ASN A 103 6.72 -9.54 0.21
CA ASN A 103 8.16 -9.54 0.47
C ASN A 103 8.72 -8.11 0.51
N GLN A 104 8.29 -7.24 -0.41
CA GLN A 104 8.70 -5.82 -0.39
C GLN A 104 8.26 -5.11 0.88
N LEU A 105 7.05 -5.40 1.36
CA LEU A 105 6.58 -4.88 2.65
C LEU A 105 7.39 -5.42 3.83
N GLY A 106 7.84 -6.67 3.75
CA GLY A 106 8.78 -7.24 4.72
C GLY A 106 10.08 -6.44 4.78
N THR A 107 10.67 -6.13 3.62
CA THR A 107 11.87 -5.29 3.53
C THR A 107 11.62 -3.91 4.15
N MET A 108 10.55 -3.23 3.73
CA MET A 108 10.19 -1.92 4.29
C MET A 108 10.04 -1.96 5.80
N ALA A 109 9.35 -2.97 6.33
CA ALA A 109 9.11 -3.15 7.77
C ALA A 109 10.43 -3.27 8.56
N THR A 110 11.43 -4.00 8.03
CA THR A 110 12.74 -4.14 8.70
C THR A 110 13.53 -2.85 8.77
N LEU A 111 13.26 -1.90 7.86
CA LEU A 111 13.99 -0.64 7.72
C LEU A 111 13.32 0.53 8.46
N LEU A 112 12.11 0.34 8.98
CA LEU A 112 11.33 1.40 9.64
C LEU A 112 12.08 2.06 10.80
N SER A 113 12.86 1.30 11.58
CA SER A 113 13.58 1.84 12.75
C SER A 113 14.67 2.84 12.37
N ALA A 114 15.24 2.72 11.16
CA ALA A 114 16.30 3.58 10.65
C ALA A 114 15.79 4.88 10.01
N ILE A 115 14.47 5.05 9.89
CA ILE A 115 13.86 6.27 9.38
C ILE A 115 13.90 7.34 10.47
N GLU A 116 14.41 8.52 10.09
CA GLU A 116 14.34 9.74 10.88
C GLU A 116 13.78 10.89 10.03
N PRO A 117 12.96 11.78 10.62
CA PRO A 117 12.68 11.87 12.06
C PRO A 117 11.60 10.89 12.55
N ALA A 118 11.45 10.78 13.88
CA ALA A 118 10.49 9.88 14.52
C ALA A 118 9.04 10.03 13.99
N GLY A 119 8.63 11.26 13.65
CA GLY A 119 7.32 11.52 13.05
C GLY A 119 7.15 10.87 11.68
N ALA A 120 8.19 10.92 10.83
CA ALA A 120 8.21 10.23 9.54
C ALA A 120 8.17 8.70 9.74
N ARG A 121 8.96 8.17 10.68
CA ARG A 121 8.93 6.75 11.05
C ARG A 121 7.53 6.26 11.47
N THR A 122 6.80 7.05 12.27
CA THR A 122 5.41 6.71 12.64
C THR A 122 4.52 6.61 11.41
N LEU A 123 4.58 7.57 10.49
CA LEU A 123 3.77 7.55 9.27
C LEU A 123 4.12 6.40 8.34
N ALA A 124 5.41 6.11 8.17
CA ALA A 124 5.88 4.95 7.41
C ALA A 124 5.40 3.64 8.04
N THR A 125 5.41 3.55 9.37
CA THR A 125 4.91 2.37 10.11
C THR A 125 3.41 2.19 9.91
N GLU A 126 2.62 3.27 10.00
CA GLU A 126 1.18 3.24 9.72
C GLU A 126 0.91 2.79 8.28
N ALA A 127 1.61 3.37 7.31
CA ALA A 127 1.45 3.05 5.90
C ALA A 127 1.77 1.57 5.62
N VAL A 128 2.92 1.07 6.05
CA VAL A 128 3.29 -0.36 5.93
C VAL A 128 2.24 -1.25 6.61
N GLY A 129 1.72 -0.84 7.76
CA GLY A 129 0.64 -1.56 8.46
C GLY A 129 -0.67 -1.64 7.67
N TYR A 130 -1.03 -0.59 6.92
CA TYR A 130 -2.20 -0.62 6.03
C TYR A 130 -1.97 -1.53 4.83
N GLU A 131 -0.77 -1.50 4.25
CA GLU A 131 -0.43 -2.28 3.07
C GLU A 131 -0.34 -3.78 3.39
N VAL A 132 0.15 -4.16 4.57
CA VAL A 132 0.11 -5.55 5.06
C VAL A 132 -1.33 -6.05 5.20
N GLN A 133 -2.23 -5.22 5.74
CA GLN A 133 -3.66 -5.57 5.80
C GLN A 133 -4.26 -5.71 4.39
N LEU A 134 -3.88 -4.81 3.47
CA LEU A 134 -4.34 -4.84 2.08
C LEU A 134 -3.95 -6.15 1.40
N VAL A 135 -2.72 -6.62 1.58
CA VAL A 135 -2.24 -7.90 1.04
C VAL A 135 -3.08 -9.08 1.55
N ASN A 136 -3.45 -9.10 2.84
CA ASN A 136 -4.32 -10.16 3.36
C ASN A 136 -5.70 -10.17 2.67
N HIS A 137 -6.29 -9.00 2.45
CA HIS A 137 -7.55 -8.86 1.72
C HIS A 137 -7.41 -9.24 0.23
N LEU A 138 -6.27 -8.97 -0.40
CA LEU A 138 -5.98 -9.46 -1.75
C LEU A 138 -5.94 -10.99 -1.80
N ILE A 139 -5.34 -11.64 -0.81
CA ILE A 139 -5.31 -13.11 -0.73
C ILE A 139 -6.74 -13.65 -0.64
N SER A 140 -7.57 -13.11 0.26
CA SER A 140 -8.98 -13.50 0.40
C SER A 140 -9.77 -13.25 -0.89
N TYR A 141 -9.60 -12.09 -1.52
CA TYR A 141 -10.19 -11.76 -2.82
C TYR A 141 -9.84 -12.82 -3.90
N HIS A 142 -8.57 -13.21 -3.99
CA HIS A 142 -8.11 -14.21 -4.95
C HIS A 142 -8.63 -15.62 -4.65
N GLU A 143 -8.76 -15.99 -3.37
CA GLU A 143 -9.37 -17.26 -2.98
C GLU A 143 -10.85 -17.32 -3.35
N THR A 144 -11.61 -16.25 -3.07
CA THR A 144 -13.03 -16.16 -3.44
C THR A 144 -13.23 -16.15 -4.96
N LEU A 145 -12.38 -15.44 -5.71
CA LEU A 145 -12.41 -15.49 -7.18
C LEU A 145 -12.13 -16.90 -7.71
N ASN A 146 -11.14 -17.59 -7.14
CA ASN A 146 -10.85 -18.97 -7.54
C ASN A 146 -12.06 -19.87 -7.30
N GLU A 147 -12.71 -19.76 -6.14
CA GLU A 147 -13.93 -20.52 -5.84
C GLU A 147 -15.07 -20.19 -6.82
N LEU A 148 -15.23 -18.91 -7.19
CA LEU A 148 -16.23 -18.49 -8.16
C LEU A 148 -15.96 -19.09 -9.54
N PHE A 149 -14.74 -19.00 -10.04
CA PHE A 149 -14.38 -19.56 -11.35
C PHE A 149 -14.49 -21.08 -11.39
N GLU A 150 -14.12 -21.77 -10.31
CA GLU A 150 -14.32 -23.21 -10.18
C GLU A 150 -15.80 -23.61 -10.17
N LEU A 151 -16.64 -22.85 -9.47
CA LEU A 151 -18.09 -23.04 -9.47
C LEU A 151 -18.67 -22.84 -10.87
N LEU A 152 -18.27 -21.79 -11.57
CA LEU A 152 -18.71 -21.50 -12.94
C LEU A 152 -18.25 -22.58 -13.92
N ARG A 153 -17.01 -23.07 -13.80
CA ARG A 153 -16.50 -24.21 -14.57
C ARG A 153 -17.39 -25.44 -14.38
N GLY A 154 -17.65 -25.81 -13.13
CA GLY A 154 -18.51 -26.96 -12.82
C GLY A 154 -19.95 -26.79 -13.32
N LYS A 155 -20.50 -25.56 -13.28
CA LYS A 155 -21.81 -25.23 -13.87
C LYS A 155 -21.81 -25.47 -15.37
N PHE A 156 -20.85 -24.91 -16.11
CA PHE A 156 -20.81 -24.99 -17.57
C PHE A 156 -20.45 -26.38 -18.11
N GLU A 157 -19.75 -27.20 -17.32
CA GLU A 157 -19.53 -28.62 -17.60
C GLU A 157 -20.75 -29.50 -17.28
N GLY A 158 -21.81 -28.93 -16.69
CA GLY A 158 -23.01 -29.66 -16.27
C GLY A 158 -22.81 -30.53 -15.03
N ARG A 159 -21.69 -30.37 -14.30
CA ARG A 159 -21.40 -31.10 -13.04
C ARG A 159 -22.09 -30.49 -11.83
N ILE A 160 -22.39 -29.20 -11.88
CA ILE A 160 -23.05 -28.44 -10.81
C ILE A 160 -24.35 -27.85 -11.33
N HIS A 161 -25.41 -27.99 -10.55
CA HIS A 161 -26.73 -27.41 -10.82
C HIS A 161 -27.14 -26.49 -9.67
N ASN A 162 -28.07 -25.57 -9.91
CA ASN A 162 -28.62 -24.65 -8.90
C ASN A 162 -27.55 -23.80 -8.18
N SER A 163 -26.52 -23.34 -8.92
CA SER A 163 -25.38 -22.60 -8.37
C SER A 163 -25.66 -21.12 -8.10
N GLU A 164 -26.82 -20.59 -8.49
CA GLU A 164 -27.12 -19.15 -8.55
C GLU A 164 -26.95 -18.45 -7.20
N HIS A 165 -27.43 -19.09 -6.12
CA HIS A 165 -27.28 -18.54 -4.78
C HIS A 165 -25.81 -18.45 -4.35
N LYS A 166 -25.02 -19.49 -4.66
CA LYS A 166 -23.60 -19.53 -4.31
C LYS A 166 -22.78 -18.53 -5.15
N VAL A 167 -23.08 -18.41 -6.44
CA VAL A 167 -22.49 -17.38 -7.32
C VAL A 167 -22.75 -15.99 -6.74
N LYS A 168 -24.01 -15.69 -6.38
CA LYS A 168 -24.37 -14.39 -5.80
C LYS A 168 -23.59 -14.09 -4.51
N LYS A 169 -23.50 -15.06 -3.60
CA LYS A 169 -22.74 -14.94 -2.35
C LYS A 169 -21.26 -14.63 -2.60
N LEU A 170 -20.61 -15.36 -3.51
CA LEU A 170 -19.20 -15.15 -3.84
C LEU A 170 -18.96 -13.77 -4.48
N VAL A 171 -19.86 -13.32 -5.35
CA VAL A 171 -19.79 -11.96 -5.93
C VAL A 171 -19.95 -10.87 -4.85
N GLU A 172 -20.85 -11.06 -3.88
CA GLU A 172 -20.99 -10.14 -2.74
C GLU A 172 -19.72 -10.09 -1.88
N GLU A 173 -19.09 -11.24 -1.62
CA GLU A 173 -17.82 -11.33 -0.90
C GLU A 173 -16.68 -10.61 -1.66
N ILE A 174 -16.53 -10.87 -2.96
CA ILE A 174 -15.58 -10.17 -3.85
C ILE A 174 -15.76 -8.64 -3.77
N ASN A 175 -17.00 -8.17 -3.85
CA ASN A 175 -17.31 -6.74 -3.78
C ASN A 175 -16.98 -6.12 -2.41
N ASN A 176 -17.11 -6.90 -1.32
CA ASN A 176 -16.74 -6.43 0.01
C ASN A 176 -15.22 -6.33 0.16
N GLU A 177 -14.47 -7.31 -0.34
CA GLU A 177 -13.00 -7.25 -0.35
C GLU A 177 -12.49 -6.04 -1.14
N ILE A 178 -13.04 -5.77 -2.33
CA ILE A 178 -12.69 -4.58 -3.14
C ILE A 178 -12.87 -3.29 -2.35
N LYS A 179 -13.98 -3.14 -1.61
CA LYS A 179 -14.22 -1.93 -0.79
C LYS A 179 -13.18 -1.76 0.30
N ILE A 180 -12.78 -2.86 0.95
CA ILE A 180 -11.78 -2.84 2.01
C ILE A 180 -10.39 -2.51 1.44
N ILE A 181 -10.00 -3.18 0.35
CA ILE A 181 -8.75 -2.92 -0.38
C ILE A 181 -8.66 -1.44 -0.76
N ASN A 182 -9.69 -0.88 -1.40
CA ASN A 182 -9.70 0.53 -1.80
C ASN A 182 -9.56 1.48 -0.60
N LYS A 183 -10.21 1.17 0.53
CA LYS A 183 -10.10 1.97 1.75
C LYS A 183 -8.71 1.90 2.37
N LEU A 184 -8.06 0.73 2.35
CA LEU A 184 -6.70 0.55 2.85
C LEU A 184 -5.68 1.27 1.96
N ASN A 185 -5.84 1.21 0.63
CA ASN A 185 -5.01 1.93 -0.31
C ASN A 185 -5.09 3.45 -0.09
N GLN A 186 -6.29 4.00 0.08
CA GLN A 186 -6.47 5.41 0.39
C GLN A 186 -5.77 5.84 1.69
N LYS A 187 -5.78 4.97 2.70
CA LYS A 187 -5.07 5.23 3.96
C LYS A 187 -3.56 5.16 3.79
N PHE A 188 -3.06 4.18 3.04
CA PHE A 188 -1.64 4.08 2.66
C PHE A 188 -1.18 5.36 1.96
N ASP A 189 -1.88 5.76 0.89
CA ASP A 189 -1.54 6.96 0.11
C ASP A 189 -1.53 8.21 0.99
N SER A 190 -2.53 8.36 1.85
CA SER A 190 -2.63 9.49 2.77
C SER A 190 -1.49 9.54 3.80
N SER A 191 -1.10 8.39 4.35
CA SER A 191 0.05 8.30 5.26
C SER A 191 1.37 8.55 4.54
N MET A 192 1.54 8.06 3.31
CA MET A 192 2.75 8.29 2.52
C MET A 192 2.88 9.74 2.04
N GLU A 193 1.79 10.41 1.65
CA GLU A 193 1.82 11.83 1.32
C GLU A 193 2.26 12.70 2.51
N ARG A 194 1.82 12.33 3.72
CA ARG A 194 2.26 13.00 4.96
C ARG A 194 3.70 12.67 5.31
N PHE A 195 4.16 11.46 5.00
CA PHE A 195 5.54 11.04 5.18
C PHE A 195 6.48 11.83 4.27
N ASP A 196 6.14 11.95 2.99
CA ASP A 196 6.98 12.65 2.00
C ASP A 196 7.17 14.14 2.36
N LYS A 197 6.18 14.79 2.99
CA LYS A 197 6.27 16.16 3.49
C LYS A 197 7.36 16.40 4.55
N TYR A 198 7.91 15.35 5.16
CA TYR A 198 9.09 15.49 6.04
C TYR A 198 10.38 15.70 5.25
N PHE A 199 10.41 15.35 3.96
CA PHE A 199 11.61 15.33 3.13
C PHE A 199 11.58 16.35 1.98
N ASP A 200 10.41 16.95 1.72
CA ASP A 200 10.27 18.20 0.96
C ASP A 200 10.89 19.41 1.69
#